data_AF-A0A8H6GV15-F1
#
_entry.id   AF-A0A8H6GV15-F1
#
_cell.length_a   1.000
_cell.length_b   1.000
_cell.length_c   1.000
_cell.angle_alpha   90.00
_cell.angle_beta   90.00
_cell.angle_gamma   90.00
#
_symmetry.space_group_name_H-M   'P 1'
#
loop_
_entity.id
_entity.type
_entity.pdbx_description
1 polymer ?
#
loop_
_entity_poly.entity_id
_entity_poly.type
_entity_poly.pdbx_seq_one_letter_code
_entity_poly.pdbx_strand_id
1 'polypeptide(L)'
;MTAQRGTKKLVIVRNDAPDADNIAAFMLLLQWAKNAPDVELVIIFEPRPVDFSLAILKPDDQKQLDRLLKRHFPELGNPLKIRLNGLLTEQAISQVTNLSEEDRALLSMVVKPSKSSLEDSELHASLMARDLARCLNELPGTSRSQAKVTILVDMDALSDTSPVNLKCHAQEQLFNRTPEEISEFYGFMNLPRLQRQEEIRQWYKDRIKEADEKLQNSSIDVGCLDFRHLTERVKTAEGVTFIEGASFNLLRRLVDEPGVAAKIDCVVQAVCLRIT
;
A
#
# COMPACT_ATOMS: atom_id res chain seq x y z
N MET A 1 -31.30 -7.22 -34.68
CA MET A 1 -29.87 -6.83 -34.81
C MET A 1 -29.40 -6.36 -33.45
N THR A 2 -28.72 -7.23 -32.71
CA THR A 2 -28.12 -6.90 -31.41
C THR A 2 -26.88 -6.06 -31.67
N ALA A 3 -26.87 -4.82 -31.19
CA ALA A 3 -25.69 -3.98 -31.21
C ALA A 3 -24.56 -4.71 -30.47
N GLN A 4 -23.46 -5.01 -31.17
CA GLN A 4 -22.19 -5.33 -30.52
C GLN A 4 -21.88 -4.15 -29.59
N ARG A 5 -21.89 -4.38 -28.28
CA ARG A 5 -21.30 -3.42 -27.33
C ARG A 5 -19.86 -3.22 -27.78
N GLY A 6 -19.53 -2.02 -28.25
CA GLY A 6 -18.15 -1.65 -28.60
C GLY A 6 -17.23 -2.01 -27.45
N THR A 7 -16.06 -2.57 -27.77
CA THR A 7 -15.00 -2.90 -26.82
C THR A 7 -14.66 -1.66 -26.01
N LYS A 8 -14.75 -1.72 -24.68
CA LYS A 8 -14.43 -0.58 -23.80
C LYS A 8 -12.94 -0.25 -23.85
N LYS A 9 -12.61 1.03 -23.62
CA LYS A 9 -11.24 1.44 -23.29
C LYS A 9 -10.94 1.04 -21.86
N LEU A 10 -9.69 0.65 -21.60
CA LEU A 10 -9.26 0.22 -20.28
C LEU A 10 -8.24 1.22 -19.73
N VAL A 11 -8.47 1.71 -18.52
CA VAL A 11 -7.46 2.46 -17.78
C VAL A 11 -7.03 1.61 -16.60
N ILE A 12 -5.76 1.20 -16.60
CA ILE A 12 -5.15 0.45 -15.51
C ILE A 12 -4.23 1.40 -14.76
N VAL A 13 -4.35 1.46 -13.44
CA VAL A 13 -3.41 2.19 -12.58
C VAL A 13 -2.83 1.23 -11.57
N ARG A 14 -1.51 1.11 -11.53
CA ARG A 14 -0.80 0.25 -10.58
C ARG A 14 0.10 1.10 -9.67
N ASN A 15 -0.09 0.96 -8.36
CA ASN A 15 0.72 1.67 -7.36
C ASN A 15 0.71 0.94 -6.01
N ASP A 16 1.66 1.26 -5.12
CA ASP A 16 1.75 0.66 -3.79
C ASP A 16 0.74 1.26 -2.79
N ALA A 17 0.28 2.50 -3.04
CA ALA A 17 -0.98 3.13 -2.66
C ALA A 17 -1.28 3.75 -1.29
N PRO A 18 -0.64 3.44 -0.15
CA PRO A 18 -1.09 4.01 1.12
C PRO A 18 -0.76 5.52 1.21
N ASP A 19 0.15 6.03 0.39
CA ASP A 19 0.51 7.43 0.36
C ASP A 19 -0.72 8.29 -0.04
N ALA A 20 -0.96 9.38 0.68
CA ALA A 20 -2.18 10.19 0.52
C ALA A 20 -2.34 10.81 -0.89
N ASP A 21 -1.24 11.06 -1.58
CA ASP A 21 -1.23 11.54 -2.96
C ASP A 21 -1.73 10.47 -3.95
N ASN A 22 -1.45 9.19 -3.70
CA ASN A 22 -1.99 8.08 -4.47
C ASN A 22 -3.52 7.99 -4.30
N ILE A 23 -4.02 8.12 -3.07
CA ILE A 23 -5.47 8.13 -2.80
C ILE A 23 -6.15 9.28 -3.54
N ALA A 24 -5.58 10.49 -3.46
CA ALA A 24 -6.10 11.65 -4.18
C ALA A 24 -6.11 11.44 -5.70
N ALA A 25 -5.08 10.82 -6.26
CA ALA A 25 -5.02 10.46 -7.67
C ALA A 25 -6.13 9.47 -8.07
N PHE A 26 -6.37 8.42 -7.26
CA PHE A 26 -7.46 7.47 -7.49
C PHE A 26 -8.84 8.15 -7.44
N MET A 27 -9.05 9.08 -6.51
CA MET A 27 -10.29 9.85 -6.43
C MET A 27 -10.52 10.69 -7.69
N LEU A 28 -9.47 11.36 -8.19
CA LEU A 28 -9.55 12.14 -9.42
C LEU A 28 -9.86 11.25 -10.64
N LEU A 29 -9.19 10.12 -10.76
CA LEU A 29 -9.42 9.14 -11.83
C LEU A 29 -10.85 8.60 -11.80
N LEU A 30 -11.39 8.34 -10.61
CA LEU A 30 -12.78 7.93 -10.45
C LEU A 30 -13.75 9.03 -10.90
N GLN A 31 -13.52 10.28 -10.53
CA GLN A 31 -14.35 11.40 -10.96
C GLN A 31 -14.33 11.58 -12.49
N TRP A 32 -13.16 11.42 -13.11
CA TRP A 32 -13.03 11.43 -14.56
C TRP A 32 -13.77 10.24 -15.20
N ALA A 33 -13.56 9.02 -14.71
CA ALA A 33 -14.17 7.80 -15.25
C ALA A 33 -15.70 7.84 -15.17
N LYS A 34 -16.28 8.49 -14.16
CA LYS A 34 -17.75 8.71 -14.06
C LYS A 34 -18.33 9.47 -15.25
N ASN A 35 -17.52 10.30 -15.93
CA ASN A 35 -17.92 11.05 -17.12
C ASN A 35 -17.50 10.38 -18.44
N ALA A 36 -16.88 9.19 -18.38
CA ALA A 36 -16.38 8.43 -19.53
C ALA A 36 -17.01 7.02 -19.56
N PRO A 37 -18.26 6.86 -20.04
CA PRO A 37 -19.00 5.59 -19.95
C PRO A 37 -18.41 4.45 -20.79
N ASP A 38 -17.56 4.78 -21.77
CA ASP A 38 -16.79 3.85 -22.60
C ASP A 38 -15.51 3.33 -21.92
N VAL A 39 -15.20 3.82 -20.71
CA VAL A 39 -14.00 3.44 -19.95
C VAL A 39 -14.32 2.46 -18.81
N GLU A 40 -13.47 1.46 -18.64
CA GLU A 40 -13.35 0.65 -17.43
C GLU A 40 -12.09 1.06 -16.67
N LEU A 41 -12.22 1.34 -15.36
CA LEU A 41 -11.10 1.69 -14.49
C LEU A 41 -10.70 0.47 -13.67
N VAL A 42 -9.42 0.09 -13.74
CA VAL A 42 -8.83 -0.98 -12.94
C VAL A 42 -7.70 -0.40 -12.11
N ILE A 43 -7.83 -0.45 -10.79
CA ILE A 43 -6.79 -0.05 -9.84
C ILE A 43 -6.12 -1.35 -9.35
N ILE A 44 -4.80 -1.43 -9.45
CA ILE A 44 -4.02 -2.59 -9.03
C ILE A 44 -3.08 -2.15 -7.91
N PHE A 45 -3.20 -2.79 -6.76
CA PHE A 45 -2.31 -2.57 -5.63
C PHE A 45 -1.09 -3.46 -5.70
N GLU A 46 0.07 -2.84 -5.54
CA GLU A 46 1.32 -3.52 -5.22
C GLU A 46 1.42 -3.64 -3.68
N PRO A 47 1.16 -4.82 -3.11
CA PRO A 47 1.08 -4.99 -1.67
C PRO A 47 2.45 -4.80 -0.99
N ARG A 48 2.45 -4.07 0.14
CA ARG A 48 3.63 -3.91 0.99
C ARG A 48 3.76 -5.12 1.93
N PRO A 49 4.96 -5.71 2.08
CA PRO A 49 5.16 -6.78 3.03
C PRO A 49 5.29 -6.23 4.46
N VAL A 50 4.49 -6.76 5.39
CA VAL A 50 4.40 -6.27 6.78
C VAL A 50 4.56 -7.41 7.81
N ASP A 51 4.76 -7.04 9.08
CA ASP A 51 4.77 -7.96 10.23
C ASP A 51 4.06 -7.25 11.39
N PHE A 52 2.88 -7.77 11.77
CA PHE A 52 2.04 -7.19 12.81
C PHE A 52 2.60 -7.39 14.21
N SER A 53 3.62 -8.24 14.39
CA SER A 53 4.31 -8.38 15.65
C SER A 53 5.25 -7.21 15.96
N LEU A 54 5.54 -6.35 14.98
CA LEU A 54 6.44 -5.21 15.15
C LEU A 54 5.78 -4.08 15.95
N ALA A 55 6.54 -3.50 16.87
CA ALA A 55 6.18 -2.21 17.45
C ALA A 55 6.58 -1.11 16.47
N ILE A 56 5.87 0.01 16.52
CA ILE A 56 6.16 1.19 15.71
C ILE A 56 6.72 2.30 16.61
N LEU A 57 7.63 3.09 16.05
CA LEU A 57 8.21 4.26 16.68
C LEU A 57 7.11 5.25 17.03
N LYS A 58 7.01 5.63 18.30
CA LYS A 58 6.07 6.66 18.74
C LYS A 58 6.49 8.02 18.15
N PRO A 59 5.55 8.87 17.73
CA PRO A 59 5.87 10.19 17.19
C PRO A 59 6.75 11.04 18.12
N ASP A 60 6.52 10.96 19.43
CA ASP A 60 7.25 11.74 20.43
C ASP A 60 8.72 11.28 20.60
N ASP A 61 8.99 9.99 20.36
CA ASP A 61 10.33 9.41 20.50
C ASP A 61 11.24 9.74 19.30
N GLN A 62 10.67 10.18 18.18
CA GLN A 62 11.42 10.44 16.95
C GLN A 62 12.53 11.47 17.15
N LYS A 63 12.26 12.55 17.90
CA LYS A 63 13.26 13.62 18.13
C LYS A 63 14.47 13.11 18.92
N GLN A 64 14.23 12.24 19.91
CA GLN A 64 15.31 11.63 20.70
C GLN A 64 16.10 10.65 19.85
N LEU A 65 15.41 9.81 19.07
CA LEU A 65 16.07 8.89 18.16
C LEU A 65 16.95 9.62 17.14
N ASP A 66 16.45 10.69 16.53
CA ASP A 66 17.23 11.49 15.57
C ASP A 66 18.47 12.12 16.23
N ARG A 67 18.40 12.50 17.53
CA ARG A 67 19.58 12.98 18.29
C ARG A 67 20.59 11.86 18.53
N LEU A 68 20.13 10.67 18.94
CA LEU A 68 20.99 9.51 19.17
C LEU A 68 21.72 9.10 17.88
N LEU A 69 21.00 9.05 16.76
CA LEU A 69 21.58 8.74 15.45
C LEU A 69 22.65 9.75 15.03
N LYS A 70 22.38 11.05 15.17
CA LYS A 70 23.38 12.10 14.87
C LYS A 70 24.61 12.01 15.76
N ARG A 71 24.43 11.63 17.03
CA ARG A 71 25.52 11.58 18.02
C ARG A 71 26.41 10.35 17.84
N HIS A 72 25.81 9.20 17.56
CA HIS A 72 26.51 7.92 17.62
C HIS A 72 26.78 7.30 16.24
N PHE A 73 26.03 7.67 15.21
CA PHE A 73 26.15 7.13 13.85
C PHE A 73 26.11 8.21 12.74
N PRO A 74 26.81 9.35 12.88
CA PRO A 74 26.77 10.42 11.88
C PRO A 74 27.28 9.99 10.50
N GLU A 75 28.15 8.99 10.44
CA GLU A 75 28.75 8.45 9.21
C GLU A 75 27.75 7.72 8.31
N LEU A 76 26.62 7.23 8.86
CA LEU A 76 25.57 6.57 8.09
C LEU A 76 24.63 7.55 7.37
N GLY A 77 24.77 8.85 7.65
CA GLY A 77 24.08 9.95 6.97
C GLY A 77 23.01 10.66 7.82
N ASN A 78 22.05 11.31 7.16
CA ASN A 78 20.92 11.97 7.83
C ASN A 78 20.05 10.93 8.57
N PRO A 79 19.63 11.16 9.83
CA PRO A 79 18.72 10.29 10.57
C PRO A 79 17.51 9.77 9.81
N LEU A 80 16.87 10.60 8.97
CA LEU A 80 15.72 10.16 8.17
C LEU A 80 16.11 8.98 7.27
N LYS A 81 17.24 9.08 6.56
CA LYS A 81 17.74 8.03 5.68
C LYS A 81 18.13 6.78 6.47
N ILE A 82 18.76 6.96 7.63
CA ILE A 82 19.15 5.84 8.50
C ILE A 82 17.90 5.08 8.98
N ARG A 83 16.89 5.81 9.48
CA ARG A 83 15.62 5.25 9.98
C ARG A 83 14.87 4.49 8.90
N LEU A 84 14.60 5.13 7.75
CA LEU A 84 13.76 4.56 6.70
C LEU A 84 14.41 3.37 5.98
N ASN A 85 15.72 3.40 5.76
CA ASN A 85 16.41 2.30 5.07
C ASN A 85 16.88 1.20 6.04
N GLY A 86 16.83 1.46 7.35
CA GLY A 86 17.26 0.56 8.40
C GLY A 86 18.75 0.19 8.28
N LEU A 87 19.61 1.20 8.18
CA LEU A 87 21.05 1.04 7.96
C LEU A 87 21.84 0.57 9.18
N LEU A 88 21.16 0.36 10.31
CA LEU A 88 21.78 0.03 11.59
C LEU A 88 21.61 -1.46 11.90
N THR A 89 22.62 -2.05 12.56
CA THR A 89 22.60 -3.44 13.02
C THR A 89 22.66 -3.51 14.53
N GLU A 90 22.13 -4.60 15.13
CA GLU A 90 22.24 -4.81 16.58
C GLU A 90 23.70 -4.84 17.06
N GLN A 91 24.61 -5.33 16.21
CA GLN A 91 26.05 -5.34 16.50
C GLN A 91 26.63 -3.92 16.57
N ALA A 92 26.22 -3.01 15.69
CA ALA A 92 26.67 -1.62 15.74
C ALA A 92 26.16 -0.93 17.01
N ILE A 93 24.92 -1.19 17.42
CA ILE A 93 24.32 -0.65 18.65
C ILE A 93 25.04 -1.19 19.90
N SER A 94 25.41 -2.48 19.92
CA SER A 94 26.08 -3.09 21.09
C SER A 94 27.48 -2.55 21.35
N GLN A 95 28.14 -2.02 20.32
CA GLN A 95 29.47 -1.40 20.43
C GLN A 95 29.45 0.00 21.07
N VAL A 96 28.29 0.67 21.10
CA VAL A 96 28.17 1.98 21.74
C VAL A 96 28.13 1.81 23.26
N THR A 97 29.18 2.30 23.92
CA THR A 97 29.28 2.38 25.38
C THR A 97 28.54 3.62 25.89
N ASN A 98 27.93 3.54 27.08
CA ASN A 98 27.18 4.62 27.75
C ASN A 98 25.80 4.97 27.16
N LEU A 99 25.04 3.99 26.69
CA LEU A 99 23.61 4.14 26.41
C LEU A 99 22.79 3.68 27.62
N SER A 100 21.72 4.41 27.94
CA SER A 100 20.67 3.88 28.82
C SER A 100 19.97 2.70 28.12
N GLU A 101 19.25 1.88 28.90
CA GLU A 101 18.44 0.80 28.33
C GLU A 101 17.35 1.34 27.39
N GLU A 102 16.75 2.48 27.75
CA GLU A 102 15.75 3.19 26.94
C GLU A 102 16.32 3.67 25.59
N ASP A 103 17.48 4.34 25.61
CA ASP A 103 18.14 4.81 24.38
C ASP A 103 18.57 3.65 23.49
N ARG A 104 19.01 2.53 24.10
CA ARG A 104 19.35 1.31 23.38
C ARG A 104 18.13 0.71 22.72
N ALA A 105 17.01 0.58 23.44
CA ALA A 105 15.75 0.09 22.87
C ALA A 105 15.26 0.99 21.73
N LEU A 106 15.39 2.30 21.87
CA LEU A 106 15.02 3.27 20.84
C LEU A 106 15.87 3.13 19.58
N LEU A 107 17.19 2.94 19.72
CA LEU A 107 18.08 2.66 18.59
C LEU A 107 17.76 1.33 17.90
N SER A 108 17.38 0.29 18.65
CA SER A 108 16.97 -1.00 18.08
C SER A 108 15.70 -0.90 17.20
N MET A 109 14.90 0.19 17.31
CA MET A 109 13.80 0.46 16.36
C MET A 109 14.29 0.72 14.94
N VAL A 110 15.55 1.12 14.76
CA VAL A 110 16.17 1.41 13.46
C VAL A 110 16.69 0.14 12.78
N VAL A 111 16.91 -0.92 13.54
CA VAL A 111 17.35 -2.20 12.96
C VAL A 111 16.22 -2.77 12.11
N LYS A 112 16.46 -2.94 10.81
CA LYS A 112 15.46 -3.45 9.90
C LYS A 112 15.10 -4.91 10.24
N PRO A 113 13.81 -5.27 10.35
CA PRO A 113 13.40 -6.67 10.47
C PRO A 113 13.88 -7.48 9.27
N SER A 114 14.32 -8.71 9.50
CA SER A 114 14.88 -9.57 8.45
C SER A 114 13.84 -10.20 7.54
N LYS A 115 12.60 -10.39 8.02
CA LYS A 115 11.50 -11.02 7.28
C LYS A 115 10.16 -10.38 7.63
N SER A 116 9.27 -10.31 6.66
CA SER A 116 7.84 -10.05 6.85
C SER A 116 7.08 -11.34 7.17
N SER A 117 5.80 -11.19 7.51
CA SER A 117 4.84 -12.28 7.64
C SER A 117 3.93 -12.29 6.40
N LEU A 118 3.89 -13.39 5.66
CA LEU A 118 3.04 -13.52 4.48
C LEU A 118 1.55 -13.31 4.83
N GLU A 119 1.07 -14.00 5.88
CA GLU A 119 -0.33 -13.87 6.35
C GLU A 119 -0.66 -12.41 6.73
N ASP A 120 0.25 -11.72 7.42
CA ASP A 120 0.04 -10.33 7.83
C ASP A 120 -0.02 -9.40 6.60
N SER A 121 0.83 -9.68 5.61
CA SER A 121 0.89 -8.94 4.35
C SER A 121 -0.35 -9.14 3.49
N GLU A 122 -0.87 -10.37 3.42
CA GLU A 122 -2.12 -10.68 2.73
C GLU A 122 -3.33 -10.00 3.39
N LEU A 123 -3.42 -10.04 4.72
CA LEU A 123 -4.45 -9.33 5.48
C LEU A 123 -4.35 -7.82 5.26
N HIS A 124 -3.13 -7.29 5.31
CA HIS A 124 -2.88 -5.88 5.10
C HIS A 124 -3.34 -5.40 3.73
N ALA A 125 -2.89 -6.07 2.67
CA ALA A 125 -3.28 -5.76 1.31
C ALA A 125 -4.79 -5.90 1.08
N SER A 126 -5.40 -6.94 1.67
CA SER A 126 -6.84 -7.19 1.58
C SER A 126 -7.68 -6.09 2.22
N LEU A 127 -7.26 -5.59 3.40
CA LEU A 127 -7.95 -4.49 4.06
C LEU A 127 -7.75 -3.18 3.29
N MET A 128 -6.53 -2.87 2.85
CA MET A 128 -6.24 -1.65 2.08
C MET A 128 -7.10 -1.55 0.81
N ALA A 129 -7.30 -2.68 0.13
CA ALA A 129 -8.12 -2.69 -1.06
C ALA A 129 -9.59 -2.34 -0.80
N ARG A 130 -10.13 -2.86 0.30
CA ARG A 130 -11.51 -2.58 0.74
C ARG A 130 -11.66 -1.18 1.30
N ASP A 131 -10.64 -0.68 1.97
CA ASP A 131 -10.62 0.67 2.51
C ASP A 131 -10.62 1.71 1.40
N LEU A 132 -9.86 1.48 0.32
CA LEU A 132 -9.96 2.33 -0.86
C LEU A 132 -11.35 2.20 -1.50
N ALA A 133 -11.86 0.98 -1.70
CA ALA A 133 -13.18 0.78 -2.28
C ALA A 133 -14.27 1.55 -1.53
N ARG A 134 -14.26 1.47 -0.19
CA ARG A 134 -15.17 2.22 0.68
C ARG A 134 -15.00 3.71 0.53
N CYS A 135 -13.76 4.21 0.61
CA CYS A 135 -13.45 5.63 0.44
C CYS A 135 -14.00 6.17 -0.90
N LEU A 136 -13.81 5.42 -1.99
CA LEU A 136 -14.30 5.75 -3.32
C LEU A 136 -15.84 5.66 -3.45
N ASN A 137 -16.48 4.77 -2.69
CA ASN A 137 -17.92 4.55 -2.70
C ASN A 137 -18.70 5.58 -1.85
N GLU A 138 -18.11 6.09 -0.78
CA GLU A 138 -18.75 7.00 0.21
C GLU A 138 -18.67 8.50 -0.20
N LEU A 139 -18.13 8.83 -1.37
CA LEU A 139 -17.92 10.22 -1.81
C LEU A 139 -19.23 11.04 -1.97
N PRO A 140 -19.34 12.25 -1.38
CA PRO A 140 -20.55 13.07 -1.45
C PRO A 140 -20.91 13.50 -2.88
N GLY A 141 -22.22 13.53 -3.19
CA GLY A 141 -22.76 14.12 -4.44
C GLY A 141 -23.01 13.13 -5.59
N THR A 142 -22.90 11.82 -5.35
CA THR A 142 -22.95 10.84 -6.44
C THR A 142 -24.34 10.22 -6.62
N SER A 143 -25.03 10.62 -7.69
CA SER A 143 -25.89 9.70 -8.42
C SER A 143 -25.10 8.40 -8.72
N ARG A 144 -25.73 7.23 -8.60
CA ARG A 144 -25.09 5.91 -8.79
C ARG A 144 -24.17 5.93 -10.02
N SER A 145 -22.88 5.69 -9.77
CA SER A 145 -21.84 5.61 -10.81
C SER A 145 -22.23 4.59 -11.89
N GLN A 146 -22.12 4.98 -13.17
CA GLN A 146 -22.15 4.03 -14.29
C GLN A 146 -20.76 3.49 -14.66
N ALA A 147 -19.69 4.06 -14.10
CA ALA A 147 -18.33 3.60 -14.34
C ALA A 147 -18.10 2.26 -13.64
N LYS A 148 -17.64 1.27 -14.41
CA LYS A 148 -17.20 -0.02 -13.89
C LYS A 148 -15.79 0.16 -13.32
N VAL A 149 -15.66 -0.05 -12.02
CA VAL A 149 -14.40 0.07 -11.29
C VAL A 149 -14.05 -1.28 -10.69
N THR A 150 -12.82 -1.73 -10.91
CA THR A 150 -12.29 -2.94 -10.28
C THR A 150 -11.01 -2.58 -9.53
N ILE A 151 -10.88 -3.07 -8.30
CA ILE A 151 -9.69 -2.96 -7.46
C ILE A 151 -9.10 -4.35 -7.30
N LEU A 152 -7.84 -4.52 -7.69
CA LEU A 152 -7.12 -5.79 -7.68
C LEU A 152 -5.89 -5.71 -6.77
N VAL A 153 -5.55 -6.80 -6.09
CA VAL A 153 -4.31 -6.92 -5.32
C VAL A 153 -3.34 -7.86 -6.03
N ASP A 154 -2.15 -7.35 -6.38
CA ASP A 154 -1.06 -8.09 -7.02
C ASP A 154 -0.30 -8.95 -5.99
N MET A 155 -0.94 -10.04 -5.53
CA MET A 155 -0.35 -10.92 -4.51
C MET A 155 0.99 -11.55 -4.97
N ASP A 156 1.19 -11.73 -6.27
CA ASP A 156 2.46 -12.21 -6.84
C ASP A 156 3.64 -11.23 -6.60
N ALA A 157 3.35 -9.96 -6.32
CA ALA A 157 4.37 -8.95 -6.02
C ALA A 157 4.78 -8.92 -4.53
N LEU A 158 4.15 -9.72 -3.66
CA LEU A 158 4.57 -9.85 -2.27
C LEU A 158 5.99 -10.43 -2.19
N SER A 159 6.84 -9.73 -1.45
CA SER A 159 8.21 -10.18 -1.15
C SER A 159 8.38 -10.46 0.33
N ASP A 160 9.35 -11.30 0.67
CA ASP A 160 9.64 -11.63 2.08
C ASP A 160 10.34 -10.49 2.84
N THR A 161 10.70 -9.40 2.15
CA THR A 161 11.48 -8.30 2.72
C THR A 161 10.91 -6.96 2.28
N SER A 162 10.54 -6.13 3.25
CA SER A 162 10.17 -4.73 2.95
C SER A 162 11.38 -3.95 2.45
N PRO A 163 11.25 -3.06 1.45
CA PRO A 163 12.33 -2.16 1.06
C PRO A 163 12.65 -1.14 2.15
N VAL A 164 11.68 -0.80 2.99
CA VAL A 164 11.81 0.20 4.07
C VAL A 164 11.71 -0.43 5.47
N ASN A 165 12.12 0.29 6.50
CA ASN A 165 11.93 -0.10 7.89
C ASN A 165 10.57 0.37 8.40
N LEU A 166 9.60 -0.53 8.40
CA LEU A 166 8.22 -0.25 8.80
C LEU A 166 8.08 0.19 10.26
N LYS A 167 9.03 -0.16 11.14
CA LYS A 167 9.03 0.33 12.53
C LYS A 167 9.18 1.85 12.61
N CYS A 168 9.75 2.49 11.58
CA CYS A 168 10.00 3.93 11.54
C CYS A 168 9.20 4.64 10.43
N HIS A 169 8.27 3.95 9.78
CA HIS A 169 7.42 4.51 8.74
C HIS A 169 6.10 5.04 9.31
N ALA A 170 5.55 6.07 8.66
CA ALA A 170 4.22 6.58 8.99
C ALA A 170 3.16 5.49 8.75
N GLN A 171 2.13 5.47 9.60
CA GLN A 171 1.05 4.49 9.56
C GLN A 171 -0.06 4.94 8.60
N GLU A 172 0.31 5.05 7.32
CA GLU A 172 -0.55 5.53 6.24
C GLU A 172 -1.74 4.61 5.95
N GLN A 173 -1.70 3.37 6.45
CA GLN A 173 -2.75 2.39 6.27
C GLN A 173 -4.04 2.64 7.08
N LEU A 174 -4.09 3.69 7.90
CA LEU A 174 -5.26 4.01 8.72
C LEU A 174 -6.14 5.11 8.10
N PHE A 175 -5.94 5.43 6.82
CA PHE A 175 -6.57 6.58 6.15
C PHE A 175 -8.11 6.58 6.14
N ASN A 176 -8.75 5.40 6.20
CA ASN A 176 -10.21 5.26 6.19
C ASN A 176 -10.77 4.75 7.53
N ARG A 177 -10.10 5.09 8.63
CA ARG A 177 -10.40 4.63 9.99
C ARG A 177 -10.96 5.76 10.85
N THR A 178 -11.84 5.43 11.80
CA THR A 178 -12.35 6.41 12.78
C THR A 178 -11.29 6.72 13.86
N PRO A 179 -11.42 7.84 14.60
CA PRO A 179 -10.52 8.12 15.72
C PRO A 179 -10.44 7.00 16.76
N GLU A 180 -11.56 6.32 17.03
CA GLU A 180 -11.64 5.20 17.96
C GLU A 180 -10.85 3.99 17.44
N GLU A 181 -11.03 3.64 16.16
CA GLU A 181 -10.29 2.56 15.50
C GLU A 181 -8.77 2.84 15.45
N ILE A 182 -8.40 4.10 15.21
CA ILE A 182 -7.00 4.54 15.24
C ILE A 182 -6.43 4.37 16.66
N SER A 183 -7.18 4.81 17.69
CA SER A 183 -6.77 4.68 19.09
C SER A 183 -6.63 3.21 19.50
N GLU A 184 -7.56 2.36 19.07
CA GLU A 184 -7.52 0.91 19.29
C GLU A 184 -6.24 0.30 18.67
N PHE A 185 -5.96 0.63 17.41
CA PHE A 185 -4.77 0.14 16.71
C PHE A 185 -3.46 0.53 17.43
N TYR A 186 -3.35 1.79 17.88
CA TYR A 186 -2.19 2.23 18.66
C TYR A 186 -2.12 1.58 20.05
N GLY A 187 -3.26 1.17 20.62
CA GLY A 187 -3.31 0.38 21.85
C GLY A 187 -2.53 -0.93 21.74
N PHE A 188 -2.64 -1.62 20.61
CA PHE A 188 -1.93 -2.88 20.34
C PHE A 188 -0.40 -2.74 20.37
N MET A 189 0.13 -1.55 20.09
CA MET A 189 1.59 -1.32 20.12
C MET A 189 2.20 -1.51 21.50
N ASN A 190 1.40 -1.43 22.56
CA ASN A 190 1.85 -1.66 23.93
C ASN A 190 1.78 -3.14 24.36
N LEU A 191 1.24 -4.03 23.54
CA LEU A 191 1.13 -5.46 23.85
C LEU A 191 2.45 -6.21 23.61
N PRO A 192 2.67 -7.35 24.31
CA PRO A 192 3.75 -8.27 24.00
C PRO A 192 3.73 -8.73 22.53
N ARG A 193 4.91 -9.02 21.96
CA ARG A 193 5.10 -9.30 20.52
C ARG A 193 4.08 -10.29 19.92
N LEU A 194 3.88 -11.45 20.56
CA LEU A 194 2.98 -12.49 20.05
C LEU A 194 1.51 -12.09 20.18
N GLN A 195 1.13 -11.55 21.34
CA GLN A 195 -0.24 -11.08 21.57
C GLN A 195 -0.61 -9.94 20.61
N ARG A 196 0.31 -8.97 20.40
CA ARG A 196 0.14 -7.89 19.42
C ARG A 196 -0.21 -8.44 18.04
N GLN A 197 0.53 -9.44 17.58
CA GLN A 197 0.32 -10.03 16.27
C GLN A 197 -1.07 -10.65 16.16
N GLU A 198 -1.49 -11.43 17.15
CA GLU A 198 -2.81 -12.09 17.18
C GLU A 198 -3.96 -11.08 17.20
N GLU A 199 -3.88 -10.08 18.08
CA GLU A 199 -4.90 -9.03 18.21
C GLU A 199 -5.03 -8.20 16.93
N ILE A 200 -3.91 -7.78 16.33
CA ILE A 200 -3.93 -7.03 15.07
C ILE A 200 -4.50 -7.91 13.95
N ARG A 201 -4.13 -9.19 13.85
CA ARG A 201 -4.73 -10.10 12.84
C ARG A 201 -6.23 -10.20 12.99
N GLN A 202 -6.71 -10.36 14.22
CA GLN A 202 -8.15 -10.46 14.49
C GLN A 202 -8.85 -9.15 14.13
N TRP A 203 -8.28 -8.01 14.54
CA TRP A 203 -8.78 -6.70 14.18
C TRP A 203 -8.86 -6.50 12.66
N TYR A 204 -7.82 -6.88 11.90
CA TYR A 204 -7.85 -6.82 10.44
C TYR A 204 -8.96 -7.69 9.84
N LYS A 205 -9.14 -8.93 10.33
CA LYS A 205 -10.21 -9.82 9.88
C LYS A 205 -11.61 -9.21 10.13
N ASP A 206 -11.81 -8.61 11.29
CA ASP A 206 -13.08 -7.97 11.65
C ASP A 206 -13.34 -6.73 10.78
N ARG A 207 -12.30 -5.89 10.55
CA ARG A 207 -12.40 -4.71 9.68
C ARG A 207 -12.63 -5.09 8.21
N ILE A 208 -12.02 -6.18 7.72
CA ILE A 208 -12.26 -6.72 6.37
C ILE A 208 -13.73 -7.14 6.24
N LYS A 209 -14.24 -7.91 7.20
CA LYS A 209 -15.63 -8.38 7.20
C LYS A 209 -16.61 -7.21 7.20
N GLU A 210 -16.39 -6.23 8.07
CA GLU A 210 -17.21 -5.02 8.14
C GLU A 210 -17.17 -4.23 6.81
N ALA A 211 -15.99 -4.15 6.19
CA ALA A 211 -15.85 -3.47 4.92
C ALA A 211 -16.58 -4.20 3.78
N ASP A 212 -16.52 -5.53 3.75
CA ASP A 212 -17.28 -6.36 2.80
C ASP A 212 -18.79 -6.16 2.97
N GLU A 213 -19.30 -6.13 4.21
CA GLU A 213 -20.71 -5.84 4.50
C GLU A 213 -21.15 -4.47 3.96
N LYS A 214 -20.33 -3.44 4.14
CA LYS A 214 -20.60 -2.08 3.63
C LYS A 214 -20.52 -2.00 2.09
N LEU A 215 -19.76 -2.88 1.45
CA LEU A 215 -19.57 -2.92 0.00
C LEU A 215 -20.57 -3.83 -0.74
N GLN A 216 -21.42 -4.59 -0.06
CA GLN A 216 -22.35 -5.57 -0.68
C GLN A 216 -23.19 -5.02 -1.83
N ASN A 217 -23.53 -3.72 -1.80
CA ASN A 217 -24.33 -3.06 -2.83
C ASN A 217 -23.53 -2.02 -3.64
N SER A 218 -22.19 -2.05 -3.53
CA SER A 218 -21.30 -1.18 -4.30
C SER A 218 -21.19 -1.68 -5.74
N SER A 219 -20.93 -0.74 -6.65
CA SER A 219 -20.57 -1.02 -8.05
C SER A 219 -19.06 -1.25 -8.23
N ILE A 220 -18.28 -1.23 -7.15
CA ILE A 220 -16.83 -1.43 -7.16
C ILE A 220 -16.53 -2.88 -6.81
N ASP A 221 -15.89 -3.59 -7.74
CA ASP A 221 -15.43 -4.96 -7.51
C ASP A 221 -14.06 -4.93 -6.82
N VAL A 222 -13.85 -5.77 -5.80
CA VAL A 222 -12.55 -5.92 -5.12
C VAL A 222 -12.11 -7.39 -5.19
N GLY A 223 -10.85 -7.66 -5.54
CA GLY A 223 -10.35 -9.03 -5.60
C GLY A 223 -8.83 -9.16 -5.72
N CYS A 224 -8.36 -10.39 -5.86
CA CYS A 224 -6.96 -10.66 -6.19
C CYS A 224 -6.73 -10.51 -7.70
N LEU A 225 -5.53 -10.09 -8.06
CA LEU A 225 -5.10 -10.04 -9.45
C LEU A 225 -4.97 -11.45 -10.02
N ASP A 226 -5.79 -11.77 -11.01
CA ASP A 226 -5.56 -12.92 -11.90
C ASP A 226 -4.84 -12.40 -13.15
N PHE A 227 -3.57 -12.75 -13.28
CA PHE A 227 -2.73 -12.30 -14.39
C PHE A 227 -3.30 -12.71 -15.75
N ARG A 228 -3.83 -13.94 -15.88
CA ARG A 228 -4.41 -14.42 -17.14
C ARG A 228 -5.67 -13.63 -17.49
N HIS A 229 -6.53 -13.40 -16.50
CA HIS A 229 -7.74 -12.61 -16.71
C HIS A 229 -7.42 -11.17 -17.09
N LEU A 230 -6.43 -10.54 -16.44
CA LEU A 230 -5.97 -9.20 -16.81
C LEU A 230 -5.45 -9.16 -18.25
N THR A 231 -4.61 -10.12 -18.64
CA THR A 231 -4.06 -10.23 -19.99
C THR A 231 -5.17 -10.32 -21.04
N GLU A 232 -6.19 -11.16 -20.82
CA GLU A 232 -7.31 -11.27 -21.75
C GLU A 232 -8.17 -9.99 -21.79
N ARG A 233 -8.36 -9.31 -20.64
CA ARG A 233 -9.00 -7.98 -20.62
C ARG A 233 -8.23 -6.97 -21.47
N VAL A 234 -6.91 -6.95 -21.38
CA VAL A 234 -6.06 -6.04 -22.17
C VAL A 234 -6.14 -6.35 -23.68
N LYS A 235 -6.06 -7.62 -24.07
CA LYS A 235 -6.15 -8.04 -25.48
C LYS A 235 -7.49 -7.67 -26.12
N THR A 236 -8.57 -7.80 -25.35
CA THR A 236 -9.95 -7.56 -25.83
C THR A 236 -10.38 -6.10 -25.79
N ALA A 237 -9.65 -5.23 -25.07
CA ALA A 237 -9.93 -3.80 -25.01
C ALA A 237 -9.67 -3.11 -26.37
N GLU A 238 -10.36 -1.99 -26.61
CA GLU A 238 -10.10 -1.15 -27.79
C GLU A 238 -8.65 -0.62 -27.76
N GLY A 239 -8.27 -0.07 -26.60
CA GLY A 239 -6.92 0.34 -26.23
C GLY A 239 -6.81 0.45 -24.70
N VAL A 240 -5.58 0.43 -24.21
CA VAL A 240 -5.27 0.44 -22.78
C VAL A 240 -4.35 1.60 -22.45
N THR A 241 -4.73 2.43 -21.49
CA THR A 241 -3.81 3.36 -20.83
C THR A 241 -3.34 2.71 -19.53
N PHE A 242 -2.05 2.45 -19.42
CA PHE A 242 -1.45 1.85 -18.25
C PHE A 242 -0.64 2.91 -17.50
N ILE A 243 -1.08 3.27 -16.30
CA ILE A 243 -0.40 4.21 -15.41
C ILE A 243 0.36 3.38 -14.37
N GLU A 244 1.68 3.37 -14.46
CA GLU A 244 2.55 2.58 -13.58
C GLU A 244 3.23 3.47 -12.53
N GLY A 245 3.41 2.92 -11.34
CA GLY A 245 4.31 3.44 -10.31
C GLY A 245 5.79 3.14 -10.66
N ALA A 246 6.62 2.94 -9.63
CA ALA A 246 8.07 2.84 -9.83
C ALA A 246 8.60 1.42 -10.16
N SER A 247 7.84 0.34 -9.97
CA SER A 247 8.40 -1.02 -10.01
C SER A 247 8.40 -1.69 -11.38
N PHE A 248 7.49 -1.32 -12.30
CA PHE A 248 7.36 -1.86 -13.67
C PHE A 248 7.19 -3.39 -13.79
N ASN A 249 7.08 -4.12 -12.68
CA ASN A 249 7.13 -5.59 -12.67
C ASN A 249 5.93 -6.20 -13.41
N LEU A 250 4.72 -5.72 -13.13
CA LEU A 250 3.51 -6.21 -13.80
C LEU A 250 3.46 -5.78 -15.26
N LEU A 251 3.76 -4.51 -15.56
CA LEU A 251 3.78 -4.02 -16.94
C LEU A 251 4.76 -4.83 -17.80
N ARG A 252 5.96 -5.13 -17.28
CA ARG A 252 6.94 -5.97 -17.99
C ARG A 252 6.36 -7.35 -18.32
N ARG A 253 5.73 -8.03 -17.36
CA ARG A 253 5.08 -9.33 -17.57
C ARG A 253 3.99 -9.23 -18.64
N LEU A 254 3.20 -8.16 -18.64
CA LEU A 254 2.12 -7.95 -19.60
C LEU A 254 2.64 -7.72 -21.02
N VAL A 255 3.66 -6.89 -21.22
CA VAL A 255 4.15 -6.58 -22.58
C VAL A 255 4.85 -7.77 -23.25
N ASP A 256 5.33 -8.73 -22.45
CA ASP A 256 5.88 -9.99 -22.94
C ASP A 256 4.79 -10.94 -23.51
N GLU A 257 3.50 -10.71 -23.20
CA GLU A 257 2.39 -11.50 -23.71
C GLU A 257 2.07 -11.16 -25.18
N PRO A 258 1.88 -12.16 -26.06
CA PRO A 258 1.58 -11.93 -27.47
C PRO A 258 0.36 -11.03 -27.70
N GLY A 259 0.56 -9.96 -28.46
CA GLY A 259 -0.52 -9.02 -28.82
C GLY A 259 -0.91 -8.01 -27.75
N VAL A 260 -0.26 -8.02 -26.57
CA VAL A 260 -0.55 -7.07 -25.48
C VAL A 260 0.19 -5.75 -25.67
N ALA A 261 1.49 -5.77 -25.99
CA ALA A 261 2.29 -4.56 -26.12
C ALA A 261 1.69 -3.51 -27.08
N ALA A 262 1.12 -3.94 -28.21
CA ALA A 262 0.50 -3.04 -29.18
C ALA A 262 -0.80 -2.37 -28.70
N LYS A 263 -1.37 -2.82 -27.58
CA LYS A 263 -2.59 -2.28 -26.98
C LYS A 263 -2.33 -1.25 -25.88
N ILE A 264 -1.12 -1.24 -25.31
CA ILE A 264 -0.79 -0.45 -24.13
C ILE A 264 -0.10 0.85 -24.52
N ASP A 265 -0.70 1.96 -24.11
CA ASP A 265 -0.04 3.26 -23.96
C ASP A 265 0.34 3.45 -22.49
N CYS A 266 1.64 3.60 -22.23
CA CYS A 266 2.18 3.61 -20.87
C CYS A 266 2.49 5.03 -20.40
N VAL A 267 2.00 5.39 -19.22
CA VAL A 267 2.32 6.62 -18.50
C VAL A 267 2.94 6.25 -17.15
N VAL A 268 4.00 6.96 -16.75
CA VAL A 268 4.69 6.70 -15.49
C VAL A 268 4.35 7.81 -14.50
N GLN A 269 3.89 7.45 -13.31
CA GLN A 269 3.73 8.38 -12.21
C GLN A 269 5.12 8.72 -11.64
N ALA A 270 5.69 9.83 -12.07
CA ALA A 270 6.98 10.30 -11.57
C ALA A 270 6.79 11.06 -10.23
N VAL A 271 7.29 10.50 -9.13
CA VAL A 271 7.44 11.23 -7.87
C VAL A 271 8.66 12.15 -8.00
N CYS A 272 8.43 13.45 -8.10
CA CYS A 272 9.50 14.45 -8.18
C CYS A 272 10.01 14.77 -6.77
N LEU A 273 10.96 14.00 -6.26
CA LEU A 273 11.73 14.34 -5.06
C LEU A 273 12.73 15.46 -5.41
N ARG A 274 12.29 16.72 -5.40
CA ARG A 274 13.22 17.85 -5.27
C ARG A 274 13.72 17.88 -3.84
N ILE A 275 14.83 17.17 -3.59
CA ILE A 275 15.67 17.44 -2.43
C ILE A 275 16.53 18.66 -2.79
N THR A 276 16.04 19.85 -2.44
CA THR A 276 16.87 21.06 -2.34
C THR A 276 17.40 21.19 -0.92
#